data_AF-A0A5A8ACS2-F1
#
_entry.id   AF-A0A5A8ACS2-F1
#
_cell.length_a   1.000
_cell.length_b   1.000
_cell.length_c   1.000
_cell.angle_alpha   90.00
_cell.angle_beta   90.00
_cell.angle_gamma   90.00
#
_symmetry.space_group_name_H-M   'P 1'
#
loop_
_entity.id
_entity.type
_entity.pdbx_description
1 polymer ?
#
loop_
_entity_poly.entity_id
_entity_poly.type
_entity_poly.pdbx_seq_one_letter_code
_entity_poly.pdbx_strand_id
1 'polypeptide(L)'
;MKHEGYNPTGGNPAYQYKFNGKELQEESGMYDYGARFYMPDIGRWGAIDPLAEKYFNITSYAYVANNPIIYIDPDGMRLDLSDIMKKGNEEQYKAFIFFAKTEQGQEFLSKYMAKGESIKYNGKSIYEAKENGEFHNNGIDLSYGVRSDDAGGGYTNATSNKERVGVSVMVSKKAYGDSGSQFFNTLRQIIHESFMHADLEALDVRDDGYKNSSSIPKEYRQYDTSSSQHGQHYYIQNEYLNNPNNDKVNTYPKEGYKILKQANKALKLKLGNVQIKNEMWNFTGSFIKVNSKGGLTR
;
A
#
# COMPACT_ATOMS: atom_id res chain seq x y z
N MET A 1 56.72 -2.90 -19.76
CA MET A 1 56.42 -2.53 -18.36
C MET A 1 54.91 -2.50 -18.20
N LYS A 2 54.36 -3.37 -17.35
CA LYS A 2 52.99 -3.23 -16.83
C LYS A 2 53.11 -3.25 -15.31
N HIS A 3 52.47 -2.28 -14.70
CA HIS A 3 52.60 -1.87 -13.31
C HIS A 3 51.86 -2.86 -12.39
N GLU A 4 52.53 -3.35 -11.36
CA GLU A 4 51.91 -4.04 -10.21
C GLU A 4 51.68 -3.04 -9.07
N GLY A 5 50.60 -3.24 -8.32
CA GLY A 5 50.12 -2.46 -7.17
C GLY A 5 48.60 -2.29 -7.29
N TYR A 6 47.75 -2.59 -6.30
CA TYR A 6 47.85 -2.52 -4.85
C TYR A 6 46.78 -3.45 -4.23
N ASN A 7 47.05 -4.10 -3.09
CA ASN A 7 46.16 -5.01 -2.33
C ASN A 7 44.64 -4.86 -2.56
N PRO A 8 43.91 -5.93 -2.90
CA PRO A 8 42.62 -6.21 -2.28
C PRO A 8 42.89 -7.21 -1.16
N THR A 9 42.64 -6.78 0.08
CA THR A 9 42.36 -7.69 1.19
C THR A 9 41.44 -8.81 0.69
N GLY A 10 41.96 -10.03 0.60
CA GLY A 10 41.19 -11.20 0.21
C GLY A 10 39.99 -11.32 1.16
N GLY A 11 38.79 -11.07 0.62
CA GLY A 11 37.55 -11.32 1.36
C GLY A 11 37.56 -12.77 1.83
N ASN A 12 37.15 -12.98 3.08
CA ASN A 12 37.10 -14.29 3.71
C ASN A 12 36.31 -15.26 2.79
N PRO A 13 36.90 -16.40 2.37
CA PRO A 13 36.28 -17.36 1.45
C PRO A 13 34.99 -18.00 2.01
N ALA A 14 34.69 -17.81 3.29
CA ALA A 14 33.44 -18.24 3.92
C ALA A 14 32.23 -17.33 3.65
N TYR A 15 32.39 -16.18 2.99
CA TYR A 15 31.24 -15.36 2.58
C TYR A 15 30.67 -15.84 1.25
N GLN A 16 29.82 -16.86 1.31
CA GLN A 16 29.13 -17.40 0.12
C GLN A 16 27.94 -16.53 -0.34
N TYR A 17 27.69 -15.39 0.30
CA TYR A 17 26.65 -14.45 -0.09
C TYR A 17 27.08 -13.60 -1.30
N LYS A 18 26.42 -13.78 -2.45
CA LYS A 18 26.73 -13.04 -3.69
C LYS A 18 25.50 -12.29 -4.19
N PHE A 19 24.83 -12.78 -5.22
CA PHE A 19 23.67 -12.12 -5.82
C PHE A 19 22.53 -11.90 -4.81
N ASN A 20 22.03 -10.66 -4.70
CA ASN A 20 21.00 -10.22 -3.74
C ASN A 20 21.28 -10.55 -2.28
N GLY A 21 22.56 -10.71 -1.90
CA GLY A 21 22.95 -11.08 -0.55
C GLY A 21 22.49 -12.50 -0.17
N LYS A 22 22.24 -13.37 -1.15
CA LYS A 22 21.87 -14.77 -0.97
C LYS A 22 23.07 -15.68 -1.11
N GLU A 23 23.04 -16.78 -0.36
CA GLU A 23 24.11 -17.76 -0.31
C GLU A 23 24.13 -18.56 -1.62
N LEU A 24 25.28 -18.55 -2.30
CA LEU A 24 25.53 -19.40 -3.47
C LEU A 24 25.98 -20.78 -3.00
N GLN A 25 25.22 -21.81 -3.35
CA GLN A 25 25.60 -23.21 -3.16
C GLN A 25 26.60 -23.60 -4.26
N GLU A 26 27.89 -23.76 -3.94
CA GLU A 26 28.96 -23.95 -4.92
C GLU A 26 28.84 -25.25 -5.73
N GLU A 27 28.28 -26.30 -5.13
CA GLU A 27 28.10 -27.61 -5.75
C GLU A 27 27.00 -27.61 -6.82
N SER A 28 26.01 -26.73 -6.69
CA SER A 28 24.85 -26.66 -7.59
C SER A 28 24.80 -25.39 -8.45
N GLY A 29 25.56 -24.36 -8.09
CA GLY A 29 25.52 -23.04 -8.74
C GLY A 29 24.25 -22.24 -8.46
N MET A 30 23.42 -22.67 -7.51
CA MET A 30 22.13 -22.04 -7.20
C MET A 30 22.21 -21.15 -5.96
N TYR A 31 21.35 -20.13 -5.90
CA TYR A 31 21.23 -19.26 -4.73
C TYR A 31 20.12 -19.72 -3.80
N ASP A 32 20.38 -19.85 -2.51
CA ASP A 32 19.37 -20.15 -1.50
C ASP A 32 18.60 -18.90 -1.08
N TYR A 33 17.31 -18.86 -1.40
CA TYR A 33 16.41 -17.77 -1.01
C TYR A 33 15.52 -18.15 0.18
N GLY A 34 15.66 -19.35 0.75
CA GLY A 34 14.86 -19.89 1.84
C GLY A 34 13.78 -20.83 1.32
N ALA A 35 12.71 -20.31 0.74
CA ALA A 35 11.61 -21.15 0.25
C ALA A 35 11.92 -21.86 -1.07
N ARG A 36 12.85 -21.32 -1.88
CA ARG A 36 13.23 -21.85 -3.20
C ARG A 36 14.71 -21.58 -3.49
N PHE A 37 15.30 -22.42 -4.33
CA PHE A 37 16.61 -22.16 -4.93
C PHE A 37 16.45 -21.39 -6.24
N TYR A 38 17.17 -20.27 -6.38
CA TYR A 38 17.22 -19.50 -7.62
C TYR A 38 18.35 -20.01 -8.52
N MET A 39 18.02 -20.28 -9.78
CA MET A 39 18.96 -20.72 -10.82
C MET A 39 19.41 -19.50 -11.65
N PRO A 40 20.58 -18.91 -11.37
CA PRO A 40 21.02 -17.67 -12.01
C PRO A 40 21.28 -17.85 -13.52
N ASP A 41 21.76 -19.02 -13.93
CA ASP A 41 22.15 -19.33 -15.32
C ASP A 41 20.98 -19.25 -16.31
N ILE A 42 19.76 -19.51 -15.82
CA ILE A 42 18.53 -19.49 -16.62
C ILE A 42 17.52 -18.43 -16.14
N GLY A 43 17.81 -17.73 -15.04
CA GLY A 43 16.95 -16.70 -14.47
C GLY A 43 15.58 -17.20 -14.01
N ARG A 44 15.52 -18.37 -13.36
CA ARG A 44 14.26 -19.03 -12.92
C ARG A 44 14.40 -19.62 -11.52
N TRP A 45 13.26 -19.92 -10.90
CA TRP A 45 13.22 -20.75 -9.70
C TRP A 45 13.42 -22.22 -10.04
N GLY A 46 14.15 -22.96 -9.19
CA GLY A 46 14.33 -24.41 -9.29
C GLY A 46 13.12 -25.22 -8.81
N ALA A 47 12.12 -24.58 -8.21
CA ALA A 47 10.89 -25.18 -7.74
C ALA A 47 9.67 -24.28 -8.03
N ILE A 48 8.49 -24.90 -8.09
CA ILE A 48 7.19 -24.21 -8.25
C ILE A 48 7.03 -23.20 -7.11
N ASP A 49 6.61 -21.98 -7.45
CA ASP A 49 6.23 -20.96 -6.48
C ASP A 49 5.18 -21.51 -5.50
N PRO A 50 5.42 -21.49 -4.18
CA PRO A 50 4.40 -21.85 -3.19
C PRO A 50 3.13 -21.00 -3.33
N LEU A 51 3.24 -19.83 -3.95
CA LEU A 51 2.15 -18.92 -4.29
C LEU A 51 1.87 -18.90 -5.81
N ALA A 52 2.22 -19.94 -6.57
CA ALA A 52 1.97 -20.02 -8.01
C ALA A 52 0.51 -19.78 -8.36
N GLU A 53 -0.40 -20.23 -7.51
CA GLU A 53 -1.85 -20.04 -7.62
C GLU A 53 -2.28 -18.58 -7.39
N LYS A 54 -1.40 -17.70 -6.92
CA LYS A 54 -1.63 -16.24 -6.84
C LYS A 54 -1.32 -15.51 -8.15
N TYR A 55 -0.58 -16.12 -9.08
CA TYR A 55 0.00 -15.45 -10.25
C TYR A 55 -0.24 -16.21 -11.56
N PHE A 56 -1.49 -16.51 -11.91
CA PHE A 56 -1.86 -17.32 -13.08
C PHE A 56 -1.31 -16.83 -14.44
N ASN A 57 -1.03 -15.53 -14.56
CA ASN A 57 -0.48 -14.92 -15.77
C ASN A 57 1.05 -14.95 -15.84
N ILE A 58 1.70 -15.53 -14.83
CA ILE A 58 3.15 -15.63 -14.70
C ILE A 58 3.47 -17.11 -14.47
N THR A 59 4.48 -17.63 -15.17
CA THR A 59 4.88 -19.04 -14.95
C THR A 59 5.28 -19.24 -13.48
N SER A 60 4.88 -20.36 -12.90
CA SER A 60 5.21 -20.73 -11.51
C SER A 60 6.70 -20.83 -11.20
N TYR A 61 7.55 -20.77 -12.23
CA TYR A 61 9.01 -20.76 -12.13
C TYR A 61 9.62 -19.37 -12.39
N ALA A 62 8.81 -18.34 -12.64
CA ALA A 62 9.31 -17.01 -12.97
C ALA A 62 10.03 -16.40 -11.77
N TYR A 63 11.30 -16.08 -11.95
CA TYR A 63 12.02 -15.26 -10.99
C TYR A 63 11.53 -13.81 -11.13
N VAL A 64 10.91 -13.30 -10.07
CA VAL A 64 10.42 -11.92 -9.95
C VAL A 64 9.67 -11.38 -11.18
N ALA A 65 8.72 -12.16 -11.71
CA ALA A 65 7.95 -11.81 -12.90
C ALA A 65 8.82 -11.45 -14.13
N ASN A 66 9.99 -12.09 -14.28
CA ASN A 66 10.97 -11.90 -15.35
C ASN A 66 11.61 -10.51 -15.40
N ASN A 67 11.68 -9.79 -14.28
CA ASN A 67 12.36 -8.49 -14.24
C ASN A 67 13.35 -8.37 -13.06
N PRO A 68 14.47 -9.12 -13.12
CA PRO A 68 15.48 -9.20 -12.05
C PRO A 68 16.34 -7.94 -11.91
N ILE A 69 16.20 -6.98 -12.83
CA ILE A 69 16.84 -5.66 -12.73
C ILE A 69 16.08 -4.78 -11.74
N ILE A 70 14.76 -4.98 -11.62
CA ILE A 70 13.84 -4.09 -10.89
C ILE A 70 13.33 -4.74 -9.59
N TYR A 71 13.20 -6.05 -9.54
CA TYR A 71 12.58 -6.76 -8.43
C TYR A 71 13.55 -7.73 -7.74
N ILE A 72 13.38 -7.90 -6.43
CA ILE A 72 14.11 -8.87 -5.62
C ILE A 72 13.06 -9.66 -4.84
N ASP A 73 13.12 -10.99 -4.90
CA ASP A 73 12.31 -11.85 -4.05
C ASP A 73 13.06 -12.03 -2.70
N PRO A 74 12.57 -11.53 -1.56
CA PRO A 74 13.35 -11.52 -0.33
C PRO A 74 13.41 -12.89 0.38
N ASP A 75 12.43 -13.76 0.18
CA ASP A 75 12.25 -15.03 0.92
C ASP A 75 11.88 -16.23 0.02
N GLY A 76 11.78 -15.99 -1.29
CA GLY A 76 11.31 -16.97 -2.25
C GLY A 76 9.79 -17.14 -2.23
N MET A 77 9.01 -16.23 -1.62
CA MET A 77 7.55 -16.34 -1.51
C MET A 77 6.78 -15.04 -1.76
N ARG A 78 7.23 -13.85 -1.31
CA ARG A 78 6.37 -12.63 -1.27
C ARG A 78 6.99 -11.39 -1.92
N LEU A 79 6.16 -10.58 -2.58
CA LEU A 79 6.49 -9.19 -2.99
C LEU A 79 6.44 -8.25 -1.78
N ASP A 80 7.51 -7.48 -1.55
CA ASP A 80 7.57 -6.43 -0.53
C ASP A 80 6.59 -5.28 -0.88
N LEU A 81 5.65 -4.96 0.02
CA LEU A 81 4.66 -3.88 -0.18
C LEU A 81 5.31 -2.51 -0.46
N SER A 82 6.54 -2.29 0.04
CA SER A 82 7.31 -1.09 -0.22
C SER A 82 7.84 -1.04 -1.67
N ASP A 83 8.09 -2.19 -2.30
CA ASP A 83 8.59 -2.28 -3.68
C ASP A 83 7.52 -1.98 -4.72
N ILE A 84 6.24 -2.18 -4.40
CA ILE A 84 5.13 -1.91 -5.34
C ILE A 84 4.95 -0.38 -5.54
N MET A 85 5.23 0.43 -4.51
CA MET A 85 5.23 1.89 -4.60
C MET A 85 6.51 2.46 -5.24
N LYS A 86 7.58 1.67 -5.41
CA LYS A 86 8.79 2.07 -6.17
C LYS A 86 8.55 2.19 -7.68
N LYS A 87 7.41 1.70 -8.19
CA LYS A 87 6.96 1.96 -9.58
C LYS A 87 6.54 3.42 -9.79
N GLY A 88 6.24 4.14 -8.71
CA GLY A 88 6.06 5.59 -8.70
C GLY A 88 7.38 6.36 -8.73
N ASN A 89 7.28 7.68 -8.70
CA ASN A 89 8.39 8.54 -8.34
C ASN A 89 8.69 8.46 -6.82
N GLU A 90 9.85 8.99 -6.44
CA GLU A 90 10.36 8.98 -5.08
C GLU A 90 9.38 9.62 -4.06
N GLU A 91 8.56 10.59 -4.48
CA GLU A 91 7.58 11.26 -3.63
C GLU A 91 6.42 10.33 -3.24
N GLN A 92 5.90 9.51 -4.16
CA GLN A 92 4.85 8.54 -3.85
C GLN A 92 5.33 7.48 -2.89
N TYR A 93 6.53 6.97 -3.12
CA TYR A 93 7.15 6.00 -2.23
C TYR A 93 7.36 6.60 -0.83
N LYS A 94 7.93 7.81 -0.72
CA LYS A 94 8.13 8.48 0.56
C LYS A 94 6.81 8.79 1.27
N ALA A 95 5.75 9.16 0.55
CA ALA A 95 4.43 9.40 1.13
C ALA A 95 3.84 8.11 1.74
N PHE A 96 3.93 6.98 1.04
CA PHE A 96 3.50 5.69 1.59
C PHE A 96 4.33 5.29 2.82
N ILE A 97 5.65 5.42 2.75
CA ILE A 97 6.52 5.12 3.89
C ILE A 97 6.20 6.03 5.09
N PHE A 98 5.86 7.30 4.84
CA PHE A 98 5.41 8.19 5.92
C PHE A 98 4.13 7.68 6.56
N PHE A 99 3.12 7.34 5.75
CA PHE A 99 1.88 6.73 6.20
C PHE A 99 2.15 5.48 7.06
N ALA A 100 2.93 4.53 6.54
CA ALA A 100 3.28 3.27 7.20
C ALA A 100 4.16 3.41 8.45
N LYS A 101 4.75 4.59 8.69
CA LYS A 101 5.47 4.92 9.94
C LYS A 101 4.59 5.54 11.00
N THR A 102 3.42 6.07 10.64
CA THR A 102 2.48 6.61 11.63
C THR A 102 1.79 5.47 12.37
N GLU A 103 1.47 5.69 13.64
CA GLU A 103 0.64 4.77 14.44
C GLU A 103 -0.67 4.44 13.70
N GLN A 104 -1.34 5.46 13.18
CA GLN A 104 -2.61 5.33 12.45
C GLN A 104 -2.48 4.47 11.18
N GLY A 105 -1.39 4.66 10.42
CA GLY A 105 -1.13 3.84 9.23
C GLY A 105 -0.77 2.41 9.60
N GLN A 106 -0.01 2.20 10.67
CA GLN A 106 0.34 0.86 11.16
C GLN A 106 -0.89 0.10 11.65
N GLU A 107 -1.75 0.74 12.45
CA GLU A 107 -3.03 0.17 12.88
C GLU A 107 -3.86 -0.28 11.67
N PHE A 108 -3.97 0.57 10.66
CA PHE A 108 -4.70 0.23 9.43
C PHE A 108 -4.06 -0.95 8.66
N LEU A 109 -2.76 -0.88 8.38
CA LEU A 109 -2.05 -1.89 7.59
C LEU A 109 -2.04 -3.24 8.30
N SER A 110 -1.91 -3.23 9.63
CA SER A 110 -1.89 -4.45 10.45
C SER A 110 -3.10 -5.34 10.27
N LYS A 111 -4.28 -4.78 9.95
CA LYS A 111 -5.50 -5.55 9.73
C LYS A 111 -5.39 -6.49 8.52
N TYR A 112 -4.54 -6.17 7.56
CA TYR A 112 -4.35 -6.93 6.31
C TYR A 112 -3.08 -7.79 6.31
N MET A 113 -2.20 -7.62 7.29
CA MET A 113 -0.90 -8.28 7.33
C MET A 113 -0.95 -9.64 8.05
N ALA A 114 -0.11 -10.56 7.60
CA ALA A 114 0.14 -11.81 8.31
C ALA A 114 1.10 -11.58 9.49
N LYS A 115 1.02 -12.41 10.53
CA LYS A 115 2.02 -12.41 11.61
C LYS A 115 3.44 -12.59 11.06
N GLY A 116 4.35 -11.73 11.50
CA GLY A 116 5.76 -11.71 11.07
C GLY A 116 5.98 -11.01 9.72
N GLU A 117 4.92 -10.58 9.03
CA GLU A 117 5.06 -9.75 7.85
C GLU A 117 5.59 -8.37 8.26
N SER A 118 6.54 -7.84 7.48
CA SER A 118 7.22 -6.59 7.81
C SER A 118 7.19 -5.60 6.65
N ILE A 119 7.00 -4.33 6.97
CA ILE A 119 7.20 -3.23 6.03
C ILE A 119 8.63 -2.73 6.19
N LYS A 120 9.38 -2.71 5.10
CA LYS A 120 10.79 -2.28 5.12
C LYS A 120 10.98 -0.94 4.43
N TYR A 121 11.97 -0.19 4.90
CA TYR A 121 12.46 1.03 4.28
C TYR A 121 13.97 1.09 4.41
N ASN A 122 14.68 1.22 3.29
CA ASN A 122 16.14 1.21 3.23
C ASN A 122 16.76 -0.01 3.95
N GLY A 123 16.18 -1.20 3.73
CA GLY A 123 16.64 -2.45 4.32
C GLY A 123 16.32 -2.63 5.81
N LYS A 124 15.69 -1.65 6.47
CA LYS A 124 15.28 -1.73 7.87
C LYS A 124 13.78 -1.94 7.98
N SER A 125 13.36 -2.86 8.86
CA SER A 125 11.95 -2.99 9.23
C SER A 125 11.50 -1.71 9.93
N ILE A 126 10.43 -1.08 9.41
CA ILE A 126 9.76 0.07 10.02
C ILE A 126 8.49 -0.34 10.76
N TYR A 127 7.96 -1.51 10.45
CA TYR A 127 6.83 -2.13 11.12
C TYR A 127 6.87 -3.64 10.88
N GLU A 128 6.48 -4.42 11.88
CA GLU A 128 6.28 -5.87 11.77
C GLU A 128 4.97 -6.23 12.49
N ALA A 129 4.10 -6.95 11.79
CA ALA A 129 2.83 -7.41 12.32
C ALA A 129 3.05 -8.48 13.39
N LYS A 130 2.57 -8.21 14.61
CA LYS A 130 2.77 -9.12 15.76
C LYS A 130 1.82 -10.31 15.77
N GLU A 131 0.72 -10.19 15.06
CA GLU A 131 -0.34 -11.18 14.94
C GLU A 131 -0.97 -11.09 13.54
N ASN A 132 -1.81 -12.06 13.19
CA ASN A 132 -2.55 -12.01 11.95
C ASN A 132 -3.66 -10.96 12.06
N GLY A 133 -3.72 -10.05 11.09
CA GLY A 133 -4.81 -9.09 10.99
C GLY A 133 -6.16 -9.74 10.68
N GLU A 134 -7.25 -9.04 11.03
CA GLU A 134 -8.62 -9.51 10.80
C GLU A 134 -8.92 -9.76 9.32
N PHE A 135 -8.57 -8.82 8.44
CA PHE A 135 -8.74 -8.97 6.99
C PHE A 135 -7.86 -10.10 6.45
N HIS A 136 -6.62 -10.22 6.95
CA HIS A 136 -5.74 -11.34 6.59
C HIS A 136 -6.36 -12.70 6.91
N ASN A 137 -6.88 -12.88 8.13
CA ASN A 137 -7.55 -14.11 8.56
C ASN A 137 -8.78 -14.45 7.70
N ASN A 138 -9.41 -13.44 7.11
CA ASN A 138 -10.52 -13.59 6.18
C ASN A 138 -10.07 -13.76 4.71
N GLY A 139 -8.79 -13.97 4.45
CA GLY A 139 -8.27 -14.16 3.09
C GLY A 139 -8.31 -12.88 2.25
N ILE A 140 -8.27 -11.72 2.91
CA ILE A 140 -8.31 -10.41 2.26
C ILE A 140 -6.89 -9.82 2.30
N ASP A 141 -6.35 -9.56 1.11
CA ASP A 141 -5.01 -9.02 0.91
C ASP A 141 -5.10 -7.56 0.44
N LEU A 142 -4.18 -6.71 0.90
CA LEU A 142 -4.09 -5.30 0.50
C LEU A 142 -2.81 -5.04 -0.29
N SER A 143 -2.92 -4.23 -1.34
CA SER A 143 -1.79 -3.74 -2.11
C SER A 143 -1.89 -2.24 -2.39
N TYR A 144 -0.73 -1.59 -2.52
CA TYR A 144 -0.63 -0.19 -2.92
C TYR A 144 0.11 -0.09 -4.24
N GLY A 145 -0.30 0.82 -5.11
CA GLY A 145 0.39 1.06 -6.37
C GLY A 145 0.17 2.46 -6.91
N VAL A 146 0.81 2.72 -8.04
CA VAL A 146 0.65 3.97 -8.79
C VAL A 146 -0.08 3.69 -10.09
N ARG A 147 -1.06 4.54 -10.39
CA ARG A 147 -1.84 4.46 -11.62
C ARG A 147 -0.94 4.59 -12.85
N SER A 148 -1.27 3.84 -13.91
CA SER A 148 -0.58 3.94 -15.20
C SER A 148 -1.13 5.05 -16.10
N ASP A 149 -2.32 5.56 -15.81
CA ASP A 149 -2.93 6.69 -16.50
C ASP A 149 -2.57 8.04 -15.86
N ASP A 150 -3.08 9.11 -16.45
CA ASP A 150 -2.80 10.48 -16.03
C ASP A 150 -3.99 11.10 -15.24
N ALA A 151 -4.89 10.25 -14.72
CA ALA A 151 -5.99 10.69 -13.87
C ALA A 151 -5.44 11.34 -12.59
N GLY A 152 -6.07 12.44 -12.16
CA GLY A 152 -5.57 13.25 -11.04
C GLY A 152 -5.82 12.70 -9.64
N GLY A 153 -6.74 11.73 -9.51
CA GLY A 153 -7.18 11.15 -8.24
C GLY A 153 -6.77 9.70 -8.04
N GLY A 154 -6.81 9.27 -6.77
CA GLY A 154 -6.62 7.88 -6.39
C GLY A 154 -7.85 7.06 -6.76
N TYR A 155 -7.72 5.75 -6.67
CA TYR A 155 -8.88 4.86 -6.62
C TYR A 155 -8.56 3.61 -5.83
N THR A 156 -9.60 3.00 -5.32
CA THR A 156 -9.54 1.69 -4.67
C THR A 156 -10.36 0.70 -5.46
N ASN A 157 -9.90 -0.55 -5.53
CA ASN A 157 -10.59 -1.60 -6.25
C ASN A 157 -10.38 -2.94 -5.55
N ALA A 158 -11.48 -3.67 -5.27
CA ALA A 158 -11.42 -5.04 -4.78
C ALA A 158 -11.66 -6.08 -5.90
N THR A 159 -11.06 -7.27 -5.84
CA THR A 159 -11.41 -8.39 -6.73
C THR A 159 -11.46 -9.69 -5.94
N SER A 160 -12.44 -10.55 -6.21
CA SER A 160 -12.59 -11.85 -5.55
C SER A 160 -12.40 -13.00 -6.54
N ASN A 161 -11.82 -14.09 -6.06
CA ASN A 161 -11.80 -15.38 -6.75
C ASN A 161 -12.54 -16.47 -5.95
N LYS A 162 -13.52 -16.08 -5.10
CA LYS A 162 -14.28 -16.90 -4.14
C LYS A 162 -13.53 -17.32 -2.88
N GLU A 163 -12.23 -17.56 -2.97
CA GLU A 163 -11.41 -17.96 -1.80
C GLU A 163 -10.78 -16.74 -1.12
N ARG A 164 -10.30 -15.79 -1.93
CA ARG A 164 -9.59 -14.59 -1.46
C ARG A 164 -10.16 -13.33 -2.09
N VAL A 165 -9.94 -12.22 -1.41
CA VAL A 165 -10.24 -10.87 -1.92
C VAL A 165 -8.93 -10.08 -1.97
N GLY A 166 -8.61 -9.51 -3.12
CA GLY A 166 -7.49 -8.58 -3.27
C GLY A 166 -8.01 -7.16 -3.34
N VAL A 167 -7.53 -6.28 -2.47
CA VAL A 167 -7.83 -4.85 -2.46
C VAL A 167 -6.60 -4.08 -2.95
N SER A 168 -6.80 -3.23 -3.94
CA SER A 168 -5.73 -2.42 -4.53
C SER A 168 -6.04 -0.94 -4.34
N VAL A 169 -5.18 -0.25 -3.59
CA VAL A 169 -5.18 1.21 -3.45
C VAL A 169 -4.18 1.79 -4.44
N MET A 170 -4.67 2.59 -5.38
CA MET A 170 -3.88 3.12 -6.48
C MET A 170 -3.86 4.64 -6.43
N VAL A 171 -2.68 5.24 -6.30
CA VAL A 171 -2.52 6.70 -6.28
C VAL A 171 -2.15 7.26 -7.66
N SER A 172 -2.54 8.50 -7.95
CA SER A 172 -2.19 9.14 -9.22
C SER A 172 -0.68 9.39 -9.37
N LYS A 173 -0.21 9.44 -10.63
CA LYS A 173 1.16 9.85 -10.96
C LYS A 173 1.48 11.28 -10.52
N LYS A 174 0.46 12.15 -10.52
CA LYS A 174 0.56 13.56 -10.17
C LYS A 174 -0.63 13.94 -9.31
N ALA A 175 -0.34 14.31 -8.07
CA ALA A 175 -1.34 14.47 -7.03
C ALA A 175 -1.71 15.95 -6.92
N TYR A 176 -2.96 16.28 -7.23
CA TYR A 176 -3.44 17.65 -7.21
C TYR A 176 -3.98 18.06 -5.82
N GLY A 177 -3.85 19.35 -5.49
CA GLY A 177 -4.28 19.96 -4.23
C GLY A 177 -3.52 21.27 -3.96
N ASP A 178 -4.10 22.15 -3.14
CA ASP A 178 -3.60 23.51 -2.92
C ASP A 178 -2.56 23.57 -1.78
N SER A 179 -2.16 22.40 -1.25
CA SER A 179 -1.11 22.27 -0.22
C SER A 179 0.28 22.71 -0.68
N GLY A 180 0.50 22.88 -1.99
CA GLY A 180 1.79 23.21 -2.58
C GLY A 180 2.84 22.10 -2.51
N SER A 181 2.46 20.88 -2.09
CA SER A 181 3.38 19.75 -1.94
C SER A 181 2.83 18.46 -2.58
N GLN A 182 3.56 17.95 -3.57
CA GLN A 182 3.26 16.68 -4.23
C GLN A 182 3.25 15.51 -3.23
N PHE A 183 4.16 15.51 -2.25
CA PHE A 183 4.15 14.57 -1.13
C PHE A 183 2.83 14.63 -0.37
N PHE A 184 2.43 15.82 0.07
CA PHE A 184 1.24 16.00 0.92
C PHE A 184 -0.02 15.58 0.18
N ASN A 185 -0.13 15.96 -1.10
CA ASN A 185 -1.25 15.58 -1.95
C ASN A 185 -1.28 14.05 -2.22
N THR A 186 -0.12 13.41 -2.34
CA THR A 186 -0.06 11.95 -2.50
C THR A 186 -0.44 11.25 -1.21
N LEU A 187 0.10 11.69 -0.07
CA LEU A 187 -0.26 11.17 1.24
C LEU A 187 -1.76 11.31 1.51
N ARG A 188 -2.37 12.44 1.11
CA ARG A 188 -3.81 12.64 1.19
C ARG A 188 -4.59 11.58 0.41
N GLN A 189 -4.16 11.24 -0.81
CA GLN A 189 -4.78 10.15 -1.58
C GLN A 189 -4.63 8.80 -0.88
N ILE A 190 -3.42 8.48 -0.38
CA ILE A 190 -3.20 7.22 0.37
C ILE A 190 -4.17 7.12 1.54
N ILE A 191 -4.29 8.18 2.34
CA ILE A 191 -5.19 8.24 3.49
C ILE A 191 -6.66 8.12 3.06
N HIS A 192 -7.07 8.85 2.03
CA HIS A 192 -8.43 8.83 1.50
C HIS A 192 -8.81 7.42 1.04
N GLU A 193 -8.04 6.85 0.12
CA GLU A 193 -8.30 5.53 -0.43
C GLU A 193 -8.25 4.43 0.63
N SER A 194 -7.31 4.52 1.58
CA SER A 194 -7.20 3.55 2.67
C SER A 194 -8.39 3.63 3.64
N PHE A 195 -8.71 4.83 4.13
CA PHE A 195 -9.64 4.98 5.26
C PHE A 195 -11.10 5.18 4.84
N MET A 196 -11.36 5.56 3.58
CA MET A 196 -12.73 5.71 3.07
C MET A 196 -13.19 4.51 2.26
N HIS A 197 -12.28 3.82 1.56
CA HIS A 197 -12.65 2.86 0.54
C HIS A 197 -12.17 1.43 0.84
N ALA A 198 -10.89 1.23 1.17
CA ALA A 198 -10.29 -0.11 1.22
C ALA A 198 -11.06 -1.13 2.08
N ASP A 199 -11.42 -0.77 3.31
CA ASP A 199 -12.20 -1.66 4.18
C ASP A 199 -13.63 -1.91 3.64
N LEU A 200 -14.28 -0.88 3.10
CA LEU A 200 -15.65 -1.01 2.57
C LEU A 200 -15.69 -1.84 1.29
N GLU A 201 -14.70 -1.68 0.41
CA GLU A 201 -14.51 -2.50 -0.79
C GLU A 201 -14.17 -3.95 -0.45
N ALA A 202 -13.31 -4.15 0.57
CA ALA A 202 -12.98 -5.46 1.08
C ALA A 202 -14.23 -6.21 1.55
N LEU A 203 -15.04 -5.54 2.37
CA LEU A 203 -16.23 -6.12 2.97
C LEU A 203 -17.35 -6.33 1.95
N ASP A 204 -17.52 -5.41 0.98
CA ASP A 204 -18.50 -5.53 -0.11
C ASP A 204 -18.22 -6.80 -0.91
N VAL A 205 -17.02 -6.90 -1.48
CA VAL A 205 -16.66 -8.04 -2.31
C VAL A 205 -16.54 -9.35 -1.53
N ARG A 206 -16.31 -9.31 -0.21
CA ARG A 206 -16.26 -10.51 0.63
C ARG A 206 -17.66 -11.09 0.89
N ASP A 207 -18.72 -10.29 0.87
CA ASP A 207 -20.05 -10.76 1.28
C ASP A 207 -20.66 -11.73 0.25
N ASP A 208 -20.63 -11.36 -1.03
CA ASP A 208 -21.28 -12.08 -2.11
C ASP A 208 -20.40 -12.22 -3.37
N GLY A 209 -19.20 -11.64 -3.36
CA GLY A 209 -18.26 -11.66 -4.48
C GLY A 209 -18.50 -10.56 -5.51
N TYR A 210 -19.51 -9.71 -5.33
CA TYR A 210 -19.88 -8.62 -6.23
C TYR A 210 -19.53 -7.26 -5.63
N LYS A 211 -19.42 -6.26 -6.51
CA LYS A 211 -19.29 -4.86 -6.11
C LYS A 211 -20.63 -4.19 -6.21
N ASN A 212 -21.38 -4.18 -5.13
CA ASN A 212 -22.73 -3.62 -5.12
C ASN A 212 -22.97 -2.70 -3.90
N SER A 213 -21.90 -2.33 -3.21
CA SER A 213 -21.92 -1.51 -2.01
C SER A 213 -22.77 -2.13 -0.89
N SER A 214 -22.78 -3.46 -0.78
CA SER A 214 -23.44 -4.20 0.31
C SER A 214 -22.89 -3.82 1.68
N SER A 215 -21.63 -3.37 1.73
CA SER A 215 -20.92 -2.93 2.94
C SER A 215 -21.44 -1.62 3.55
N ILE A 216 -22.31 -0.87 2.86
CA ILE A 216 -22.93 0.37 3.38
C ILE A 216 -24.46 0.25 3.47
N PRO A 217 -25.15 1.06 4.30
CA PRO A 217 -26.61 1.07 4.39
C PRO A 217 -27.29 1.38 3.05
N LYS A 218 -28.45 0.75 2.81
CA LYS A 218 -29.15 0.77 1.52
C LYS A 218 -29.53 2.18 1.06
N GLU A 219 -29.85 3.07 1.99
CA GLU A 219 -30.16 4.48 1.74
C GLU A 219 -28.99 5.26 1.16
N TYR A 220 -27.75 4.79 1.29
CA TYR A 220 -26.57 5.43 0.69
C TYR A 220 -26.16 4.81 -0.65
N ARG A 221 -26.52 3.54 -0.91
CA ARG A 221 -26.21 2.84 -2.18
C ARG A 221 -26.83 3.51 -3.41
N GLN A 222 -27.94 4.22 -3.23
CA GLN A 222 -28.60 4.95 -4.32
C GLN A 222 -27.74 6.06 -4.93
N TYR A 223 -26.67 6.48 -4.24
CA TYR A 223 -25.76 7.51 -4.72
C TYR A 223 -24.61 6.94 -5.56
N ASP A 224 -24.43 5.61 -5.58
CA ASP A 224 -23.46 4.98 -6.47
C ASP A 224 -23.94 5.07 -7.92
N THR A 225 -23.00 5.34 -8.82
CA THR A 225 -23.23 5.33 -10.27
C THR A 225 -22.32 4.29 -10.92
N SER A 226 -22.58 3.98 -12.20
CA SER A 226 -21.72 3.06 -12.98
C SER A 226 -20.27 3.54 -13.11
N SER A 227 -19.98 4.79 -12.77
CA SER A 227 -18.66 5.42 -12.90
C SER A 227 -18.12 6.00 -11.59
N SER A 228 -18.85 5.91 -10.47
CA SER A 228 -18.42 6.52 -9.19
C SER A 228 -19.06 5.89 -7.96
N GLN A 229 -18.23 5.57 -6.97
CA GLN A 229 -18.62 5.02 -5.65
C GLN A 229 -18.98 6.14 -4.66
N HIS A 230 -19.89 7.04 -5.05
CA HIS A 230 -20.25 8.17 -4.19
C HIS A 230 -21.01 7.74 -2.92
N GLY A 231 -21.66 6.58 -2.92
CA GLY A 231 -22.40 6.05 -1.77
C GLY A 231 -21.56 5.96 -0.50
N GLN A 232 -20.32 5.50 -0.61
CA GLN A 232 -19.38 5.43 0.52
C GLN A 232 -19.04 6.83 1.06
N HIS A 233 -18.86 7.82 0.18
CA HIS A 233 -18.63 9.22 0.58
C HIS A 233 -19.83 9.77 1.35
N TYR A 234 -21.04 9.58 0.82
CA TYR A 234 -22.28 10.01 1.47
C TYR A 234 -22.49 9.31 2.81
N TYR A 235 -22.23 8.01 2.89
CA TYR A 235 -22.31 7.24 4.13
C TYR A 235 -21.38 7.83 5.20
N ILE A 236 -20.08 7.93 4.90
CA ILE A 236 -19.08 8.39 5.87
C ILE A 236 -19.38 9.83 6.32
N GLN A 237 -19.64 10.75 5.39
CA GLN A 237 -19.81 12.14 5.72
C GLN A 237 -21.08 12.39 6.55
N ASN A 238 -22.22 11.76 6.20
CA ASN A 238 -23.49 12.03 6.87
C ASN A 238 -23.51 11.40 8.25
N GLU A 239 -23.05 10.15 8.38
CA GLU A 239 -22.97 9.47 9.67
C GLU A 239 -21.98 10.17 10.61
N TYR A 240 -20.85 10.67 10.09
CA TYR A 240 -19.92 11.45 10.90
C TYR A 240 -20.50 12.78 11.36
N LEU A 241 -21.22 13.50 10.48
CA LEU A 241 -21.88 14.75 10.86
C LEU A 241 -22.99 14.53 11.90
N ASN A 242 -23.71 13.41 11.81
CA ASN A 242 -24.73 13.03 12.78
C ASN A 242 -24.12 12.63 14.13
N ASN A 243 -23.05 11.83 14.11
CA ASN A 243 -22.34 11.39 15.31
C ASN A 243 -20.82 11.30 15.06
N PRO A 244 -20.03 12.33 15.43
CA PRO A 244 -18.58 12.33 15.26
C PRO A 244 -17.84 11.23 16.04
N ASN A 245 -18.51 10.56 16.99
CA ASN A 245 -17.98 9.44 17.76
C ASN A 245 -18.37 8.08 17.18
N ASN A 246 -19.03 8.02 16.02
CA ASN A 246 -19.32 6.75 15.35
C ASN A 246 -18.04 6.12 14.80
N ASP A 247 -17.56 5.05 15.45
CA ASP A 247 -16.30 4.37 15.11
C ASP A 247 -16.30 3.71 13.72
N LYS A 248 -17.47 3.50 13.11
CA LYS A 248 -17.56 2.96 11.74
C LYS A 248 -17.15 3.97 10.66
N VAL A 249 -17.21 5.26 10.96
CA VAL A 249 -17.02 6.35 9.97
C VAL A 249 -16.05 7.43 10.43
N ASN A 250 -15.55 7.35 11.66
CA ASN A 250 -14.68 8.39 12.21
C ASN A 250 -13.20 8.22 11.87
N THR A 251 -12.78 7.06 11.34
CA THR A 251 -11.37 6.76 11.00
C THR A 251 -10.79 7.78 10.04
N TYR A 252 -11.43 8.03 8.89
CA TYR A 252 -10.95 9.05 7.96
C TYR A 252 -10.92 10.45 8.59
N PRO A 253 -12.05 11.01 9.11
CA PRO A 253 -12.10 12.32 9.76
C PRO A 253 -11.08 12.54 10.89
N LYS A 254 -10.82 11.52 11.72
CA LYS A 254 -9.95 11.63 12.90
C LYS A 254 -8.52 11.24 12.59
N GLU A 255 -8.29 10.02 12.15
CA GLU A 255 -6.94 9.46 11.97
C GLU A 255 -6.26 10.04 10.72
N GLY A 256 -7.01 10.21 9.63
CA GLY A 256 -6.49 10.88 8.43
C GLY A 256 -6.02 12.31 8.71
N TYR A 257 -6.81 13.06 9.50
CA TYR A 257 -6.45 14.40 9.93
C TYR A 257 -5.18 14.43 10.80
N LYS A 258 -5.02 13.46 11.72
CA LYS A 258 -3.80 13.35 12.54
C LYS A 258 -2.56 13.11 11.67
N ILE A 259 -2.63 12.21 10.70
CA ILE A 259 -1.50 11.92 9.79
C ILE A 259 -1.15 13.18 8.97
N LEU A 260 -2.13 13.87 8.41
CA LEU A 260 -1.88 15.10 7.63
C LEU A 260 -1.29 16.23 8.50
N LYS A 261 -1.68 16.34 9.77
CA LYS A 261 -1.03 17.27 10.72
C LYS A 261 0.43 16.92 10.96
N GLN A 262 0.75 15.63 11.12
CA GLN A 262 2.13 15.16 11.27
C GLN A 262 2.95 15.51 10.02
N ALA A 263 2.40 15.28 8.83
CA ALA A 263 3.04 15.62 7.56
C ALA A 263 3.27 17.13 7.40
N ASN A 264 2.26 17.95 7.69
CA ASN A 264 2.38 19.41 7.68
C ASN A 264 3.53 19.91 8.59
N LYS A 265 3.67 19.31 9.78
CA LYS A 265 4.77 19.61 10.71
C LYS A 265 6.12 19.13 10.16
N ALA A 266 6.20 17.91 9.66
CA ALA A 266 7.42 17.32 9.13
C ALA A 266 7.97 18.08 7.91
N LEU A 267 7.08 18.51 7.02
CA LEU A 267 7.41 19.25 5.79
C LEU A 267 7.50 20.76 5.99
N LYS A 268 7.16 21.28 7.18
CA LYS A 268 7.14 22.72 7.50
C LYS A 268 6.27 23.55 6.54
N LEU A 269 5.13 23.00 6.07
CA LEU A 269 4.25 23.66 5.10
C LEU A 269 3.44 24.84 5.68
N LYS A 270 3.44 25.02 7.01
CA LYS A 270 2.72 26.09 7.73
C LYS A 270 1.20 26.14 7.44
N LEU A 271 0.60 25.03 7.03
CA LEU A 271 -0.85 24.96 6.80
C LEU A 271 -1.59 25.04 8.14
N GLY A 272 -2.63 25.86 8.21
CA GLY A 272 -3.54 25.94 9.35
C GLY A 272 -4.49 24.74 9.44
N ASN A 273 -5.10 24.54 10.61
CA ASN A 273 -6.03 23.42 10.84
C ASN A 273 -7.22 23.42 9.86
N VAL A 274 -7.76 24.61 9.56
CA VAL A 274 -8.86 24.78 8.60
C VAL A 274 -8.43 24.39 7.19
N GLN A 275 -7.22 24.80 6.76
CA GLN A 275 -6.68 24.47 5.45
C GLN A 275 -6.47 22.96 5.28
N ILE A 276 -5.89 22.28 6.28
CA ILE A 276 -5.71 20.83 6.23
C ILE A 276 -7.04 20.11 6.09
N LYS A 277 -8.07 20.53 6.83
CA LYS A 277 -9.41 19.93 6.73
C LYS A 277 -10.06 20.24 5.38
N ASN A 278 -9.89 21.45 4.85
CA ASN A 278 -10.38 21.78 3.51
C ASN A 278 -9.74 20.88 2.45
N GLU A 279 -8.41 20.73 2.47
CA GLU A 279 -7.69 19.82 1.56
C GLU A 279 -8.21 18.38 1.68
N MET A 280 -8.36 17.89 2.91
CA MET A 280 -8.83 16.54 3.20
C MET A 280 -10.23 16.30 2.62
N TRP A 281 -11.14 17.26 2.69
CA TRP A 281 -12.49 17.12 2.12
C TRP A 281 -12.62 17.64 0.68
N ASN A 282 -11.50 18.03 0.03
CA ASN A 282 -11.47 18.48 -1.35
C ASN A 282 -11.34 17.28 -2.31
N PHE A 283 -12.47 16.62 -2.57
CA PHE A 283 -12.60 15.55 -3.54
C PHE A 283 -14.03 15.50 -4.11
N THR A 284 -14.17 14.93 -5.31
CA THR A 284 -15.47 14.77 -5.96
C THR A 284 -16.36 13.82 -5.15
N GLY A 285 -17.57 14.26 -4.82
CA GLY A 285 -18.50 13.50 -3.97
C GLY A 285 -18.53 13.96 -2.51
N SER A 286 -17.61 14.83 -2.10
CA SER A 286 -17.66 15.50 -0.79
C SER A 286 -18.63 16.68 -0.81
N PHE A 287 -19.47 16.76 0.22
CA PHE A 287 -20.29 17.95 0.51
C PHE A 287 -19.91 18.61 1.83
N ILE A 288 -18.80 18.19 2.43
CA ILE A 288 -18.33 18.73 3.69
C ILE A 288 -17.77 20.14 3.47
N LYS A 289 -18.21 21.08 4.31
CA LYS A 289 -17.65 22.42 4.44
C LYS A 289 -16.94 22.54 5.77
N VAL A 290 -15.84 23.29 5.78
CA VAL A 290 -15.09 23.58 7.02
C VAL A 290 -15.36 25.02 7.41
N ASN A 291 -15.96 25.22 8.58
CA ASN A 291 -16.22 26.57 9.08
C ASN A 291 -14.93 27.25 9.58
N SER A 292 -15.01 28.54 9.91
CA SER A 292 -13.87 29.34 10.37
C SER A 292 -13.20 28.80 11.65
N LYS A 293 -13.89 27.98 12.44
CA LYS A 293 -13.38 27.33 13.65
C LYS A 293 -12.83 25.92 13.39
N GLY A 294 -12.87 25.44 12.14
CA GLY A 294 -12.43 24.09 11.77
C GLY A 294 -13.45 22.99 12.04
N GLY A 295 -14.71 23.34 12.33
CA GLY A 295 -15.81 22.38 12.43
C GLY A 295 -16.29 21.95 11.04
N LEU A 296 -16.68 20.68 10.91
CA LEU A 296 -17.25 20.14 9.67
C LEU A 296 -18.76 20.36 9.67
N THR A 297 -19.29 20.83 8.55
CA THR A 297 -20.72 20.98 8.30
C THR A 297 -21.05 20.42 6.93
N ARG A 298 -22.36 20.30 6.64
CA ARG A 298 -22.86 20.14 5.27
C ARG A 298 -22.75 21.47 4.50
#